data_AF-A0A2V6QUU5-F1
#
_entry.id   AF-A0A2V6QUU5-F1
#
_cell.length_a   1.000
_cell.length_b   1.000
_cell.length_c   1.000
_cell.angle_alpha   90.00
_cell.angle_beta   90.00
_cell.angle_gamma   90.00
#
_symmetry.space_group_name_H-M   'P 1'
#
loop_
_entity.id
_entity.type
_entity.pdbx_description
1 polymer ?
#
loop_
_entity_poly.entity_id
_entity_poly.type
_entity_poly.pdbx_seq_one_letter_code
_entity_poly.pdbx_strand_id
1 'polypeptide(L)'
;MISLLGIATLVLVAGSFAIADVTPPPPPFSGKCDFLTGGGFIYPNGADKGNFGVGGGCKKGSGTNGVPYWGHLEYHDHGLDLNVHVIDITAYFPEGATGADPQTGQPTGTRWICGTARTDMFGDVDFAVRVSDAGEPGTADEFDIQLTQNGTIVYSTFDFSGGTHHNLGGGDGGGGNIQLHEPNNSTTGDFGGSCPAAI
;
A
#
# COMPACT_ATOMS: atom_id res chain seq x y z
N MET A 1 12.38 -77.30 24.45
CA MET A 1 11.40 -76.19 24.62
C MET A 1 12.20 -74.90 24.57
N ILE A 2 12.37 -74.35 23.37
CA ILE A 2 11.62 -73.21 22.80
C ILE A 2 12.07 -71.88 23.42
N SER A 3 12.95 -71.26 22.64
CA SER A 3 13.33 -69.84 22.58
C SER A 3 12.16 -68.89 22.74
N LEU A 4 12.37 -67.77 23.44
CA LEU A 4 11.59 -66.56 23.25
C LEU A 4 12.55 -65.36 23.17
N LEU A 5 12.77 -64.90 21.93
CA LEU A 5 13.33 -63.58 21.63
C LEU A 5 12.30 -62.52 22.05
N GLY A 6 12.66 -61.66 22.99
CA GLY A 6 11.95 -60.40 23.24
C GLY A 6 12.58 -59.29 22.42
N ILE A 7 11.91 -58.89 21.35
CA ILE A 7 12.31 -57.80 20.45
C ILE A 7 12.00 -56.47 21.13
N ALA A 8 13.02 -55.67 21.46
CA ALA A 8 12.83 -54.31 21.92
C ALA A 8 12.62 -53.39 20.70
N THR A 9 11.38 -53.05 20.41
CA THR A 9 11.03 -52.01 19.42
C THR A 9 11.44 -50.63 19.95
N LEU A 10 12.48 -50.05 19.36
CA LEU A 10 12.83 -48.64 19.51
C LEU A 10 11.88 -47.80 18.64
N VAL A 11 10.91 -47.14 19.25
CA VAL A 11 10.07 -46.15 18.57
C VAL A 11 10.83 -44.83 18.57
N LEU A 12 11.49 -44.48 17.46
CA LEU A 12 11.91 -43.11 17.21
C LEU A 12 10.67 -42.29 16.88
N VAL A 13 10.13 -41.59 17.88
CA VAL A 13 9.24 -40.47 17.61
C VAL A 13 10.12 -39.34 17.10
N ALA A 14 10.17 -39.18 15.77
CA ALA A 14 10.63 -37.94 15.17
C ALA A 14 9.62 -36.86 15.53
N GLY A 15 9.82 -36.23 16.69
CA GLY A 15 9.12 -35.00 17.03
C GLY A 15 9.60 -33.93 16.06
N SER A 16 8.74 -33.53 15.12
CA SER A 16 8.93 -32.29 14.38
C SER A 16 8.91 -31.16 15.41
N PHE A 17 10.08 -30.63 15.75
CA PHE A 17 10.16 -29.34 16.40
C PHE A 17 9.71 -28.32 15.36
N ALA A 18 8.43 -27.95 15.38
CA ALA A 18 8.02 -26.68 14.82
C ALA A 18 8.76 -25.62 15.64
N ILE A 19 9.86 -25.11 15.09
CA ILE A 19 10.36 -23.80 15.51
C ILE A 19 9.24 -22.86 15.09
N ALA A 20 8.38 -22.50 16.04
CA ALA A 20 7.66 -21.25 15.93
C ALA A 20 8.76 -20.21 15.76
N ASP A 21 8.89 -19.67 14.55
CA ASP A 21 9.71 -18.51 14.30
C ASP A 21 9.07 -17.39 15.12
N VAL A 22 9.51 -17.26 16.37
CA VAL A 22 9.16 -16.12 17.21
C VAL A 22 10.03 -14.98 16.67
N THR A 23 9.65 -14.49 15.49
CA THR A 23 10.15 -13.20 15.03
C THR A 23 9.77 -12.22 16.13
N PRO A 24 10.74 -11.50 16.73
CA PRO A 24 10.41 -10.49 17.72
C PRO A 24 9.37 -9.54 17.11
N PRO A 25 8.38 -9.07 17.91
CA PRO A 25 7.40 -8.12 17.40
C PRO A 25 8.15 -6.97 16.70
N PRO A 26 7.70 -6.55 15.51
CA PRO A 26 8.41 -5.54 14.75
C PRO A 26 8.63 -4.29 15.62
N PRO A 27 9.83 -3.70 15.58
CA PRO A 27 10.14 -2.56 16.43
C PRO A 27 9.15 -1.42 16.17
N PRO A 28 8.76 -0.65 17.20
CA PRO A 28 7.85 0.47 17.01
C PRO A 28 8.39 1.42 15.93
N PHE A 29 7.48 1.90 15.07
CA PHE A 29 7.80 2.76 13.95
C PHE A 29 8.83 3.82 14.33
N SER A 30 9.99 3.77 13.68
CA SER A 30 11.17 4.55 14.11
C SER A 30 11.08 6.05 13.81
N GLY A 31 9.94 6.54 13.31
CA GLY A 31 9.76 7.90 12.81
C GLY A 31 10.50 8.18 11.49
N LYS A 32 11.26 7.21 10.99
CA LYS A 32 11.93 7.27 9.69
C LYS A 32 10.93 7.04 8.58
N CYS A 33 11.23 7.56 7.40
CA CYS A 33 10.37 7.33 6.25
C CYS A 33 10.33 5.86 5.84
N ASP A 34 9.19 5.46 5.30
CA ASP A 34 8.85 4.10 4.93
C ASP A 34 8.54 3.99 3.42
N PHE A 35 7.89 2.90 3.05
CA PHE A 35 7.31 2.70 1.73
C PHE A 35 6.04 1.87 1.80
N LEU A 36 5.19 2.06 0.80
CA LEU A 36 3.92 1.36 0.64
C LEU A 36 3.84 0.79 -0.77
N THR A 37 3.23 -0.38 -0.89
CA THR A 37 2.95 -1.04 -2.17
C THR A 37 1.55 -1.60 -2.14
N GLY A 38 0.89 -1.67 -3.29
CA GLY A 38 -0.38 -2.34 -3.39
C GLY A 38 -0.92 -2.40 -4.79
N GLY A 39 -2.08 -3.02 -4.92
CA GLY A 39 -2.79 -3.13 -6.18
C GLY A 39 -4.15 -3.75 -5.98
N GLY A 40 -5.03 -3.51 -6.95
CA GLY A 40 -6.40 -3.96 -6.84
C GLY A 40 -7.34 -3.29 -7.80
N PHE A 41 -8.58 -3.16 -7.37
CA PHE A 41 -9.61 -2.37 -8.00
C PHE A 41 -10.60 -1.83 -6.98
N ILE A 42 -11.12 -0.65 -7.31
CA ILE A 42 -12.27 -0.02 -6.67
C ILE A 42 -13.43 0.06 -7.69
N TYR A 43 -14.59 0.54 -7.25
CA TYR A 43 -15.69 0.93 -8.14
C TYR A 43 -15.92 2.44 -8.05
N PRO A 44 -15.20 3.27 -8.81
CA PRO A 44 -15.23 4.73 -8.69
C PRO A 44 -16.63 5.35 -8.83
N ASN A 45 -17.49 4.70 -9.61
CA ASN A 45 -18.86 5.11 -9.89
C ASN A 45 -19.90 4.11 -9.35
N GLY A 46 -19.48 3.13 -8.55
CA GLY A 46 -20.31 2.05 -8.04
C GLY A 46 -20.69 0.94 -9.04
N ALA A 47 -20.20 0.98 -10.29
CA ALA A 47 -20.56 0.01 -11.32
C ALA A 47 -19.34 -0.55 -12.07
N ASP A 48 -18.50 0.32 -12.61
CA ASP A 48 -17.32 -0.05 -13.41
C ASP A 48 -16.07 -0.08 -12.53
N LYS A 49 -15.12 -0.94 -12.89
CA LYS A 49 -13.88 -1.09 -12.12
C LYS A 49 -12.91 0.04 -12.42
N GLY A 50 -12.22 0.51 -11.39
CA GLY A 50 -10.99 1.28 -11.48
C GLY A 50 -9.84 0.39 -11.01
N ASN A 51 -9.08 -0.22 -11.93
CA ASN A 51 -7.93 -1.05 -11.59
C ASN A 51 -6.71 -0.18 -11.27
N PHE A 52 -5.88 -0.62 -10.33
CA PHE A 52 -4.66 0.11 -10.00
C PHE A 52 -3.50 -0.80 -9.58
N GLY A 53 -2.30 -0.30 -9.80
CA GLY A 53 -1.07 -0.73 -9.16
C GLY A 53 -0.36 0.51 -8.61
N VAL A 54 0.02 0.48 -7.34
CA VAL A 54 0.57 1.66 -6.67
C VAL A 54 1.77 1.30 -5.80
N GLY A 55 2.77 2.17 -5.81
CA GLY A 55 3.87 2.10 -4.88
C GLY A 55 4.46 3.47 -4.65
N GLY A 56 4.99 3.71 -3.46
CA GLY A 56 5.62 4.98 -3.13
C GLY A 56 6.45 4.87 -1.87
N GLY A 57 7.52 5.65 -1.79
CA GLY A 57 8.34 5.65 -0.61
C GLY A 57 9.52 6.59 -0.68
N CYS A 58 10.20 6.70 0.45
CA CYS A 58 11.48 7.39 0.48
C CYS A 58 12.61 6.53 -0.08
N LYS A 59 13.56 7.21 -0.72
CA LYS A 59 14.93 6.73 -0.87
C LYS A 59 15.77 7.27 0.28
N LYS A 60 16.97 6.72 0.44
CA LYS A 60 17.97 7.27 1.35
C LYS A 60 18.25 8.73 0.98
N GLY A 61 17.94 9.65 1.91
CA GLY A 61 18.13 11.09 1.74
C GLY A 61 17.02 11.82 0.98
N SER A 62 15.90 11.17 0.64
CA SER A 62 14.70 11.88 0.18
C SER A 62 14.28 12.94 1.19
N GLY A 63 13.67 14.04 0.75
CA GLY A 63 13.19 15.12 1.62
C GLY A 63 14.25 16.07 2.18
N THR A 64 15.52 15.66 2.32
CA THR A 64 16.59 16.51 2.89
C THR A 64 17.78 16.76 1.98
N ASN A 65 18.03 15.92 0.97
CA ASN A 65 19.20 16.03 0.09
C ASN A 65 18.86 16.23 -1.39
N GLY A 66 17.64 16.69 -1.69
CA GLY A 66 17.15 16.81 -3.08
C GLY A 66 17.04 15.48 -3.82
N VAL A 67 17.17 14.35 -3.10
CA VAL A 67 16.97 13.02 -3.67
C VAL A 67 15.46 12.85 -3.88
N PRO A 68 15.01 12.48 -5.09
CA PRO A 68 13.59 12.30 -5.36
C PRO A 68 13.05 11.12 -4.55
N TYR A 69 11.74 11.10 -4.35
CA TYR A 69 11.03 9.92 -3.88
C TYR A 69 11.11 8.81 -4.94
N TRP A 70 10.69 7.60 -4.60
CA TRP A 70 10.40 6.56 -5.60
C TRP A 70 8.93 6.22 -5.57
N GLY A 71 8.44 5.65 -6.65
CA GLY A 71 7.08 5.13 -6.70
C GLY A 71 6.69 4.70 -8.10
N HIS A 72 5.43 4.29 -8.17
CA HIS A 72 4.78 3.75 -9.34
C HIS A 72 3.27 4.02 -9.21
N LEU A 73 2.62 4.33 -10.34
CA LEU A 73 1.18 4.35 -10.45
C LEU A 73 0.79 3.93 -11.86
N GLU A 74 -0.05 2.91 -11.93
CA GLU A 74 -0.93 2.64 -13.08
C GLU A 74 -2.36 2.69 -12.56
N TYR A 75 -3.24 3.32 -13.32
CA TYR A 75 -4.66 3.32 -13.03
C TYR A 75 -5.48 3.24 -14.33
N HIS A 76 -6.52 2.41 -14.33
CA HIS A 76 -7.45 2.29 -15.46
C HIS A 76 -8.89 2.28 -14.95
N ASP A 77 -9.62 3.37 -15.21
CA ASP A 77 -11.07 3.44 -15.01
C ASP A 77 -11.77 2.90 -16.26
N HIS A 78 -12.43 1.75 -16.13
CA HIS A 78 -13.11 1.08 -17.24
C HIS A 78 -14.43 1.75 -17.65
N GLY A 79 -15.05 2.56 -16.78
CA GLY A 79 -16.29 3.27 -17.10
C GLY A 79 -16.05 4.48 -18.00
N LEU A 80 -14.89 5.13 -17.83
CA LEU A 80 -14.44 6.24 -18.69
C LEU A 80 -13.46 5.80 -19.79
N ASP A 81 -12.93 4.58 -19.70
CA ASP A 81 -11.75 4.11 -20.43
C ASP A 81 -10.56 5.08 -20.27
N LEU A 82 -10.35 5.56 -19.05
CA LEU A 82 -9.26 6.48 -18.68
C LEU A 82 -8.05 5.70 -18.20
N ASN A 83 -6.92 5.84 -18.88
CA ASN A 83 -5.64 5.29 -18.45
C ASN A 83 -4.74 6.38 -17.86
N VAL A 84 -4.07 6.07 -16.75
CA VAL A 84 -3.15 6.96 -16.05
C VAL A 84 -1.84 6.21 -15.83
N HIS A 85 -0.75 6.77 -16.36
CA HIS A 85 0.60 6.24 -16.24
C HIS A 85 1.51 7.26 -15.57
N VAL A 86 2.17 6.88 -14.48
CA VAL A 86 3.11 7.74 -13.76
C VAL A 86 4.24 8.26 -14.66
N ILE A 87 4.66 9.50 -14.44
CA ILE A 87 5.86 10.10 -15.03
C ILE A 87 6.92 10.31 -13.95
N ASP A 88 6.54 10.95 -12.84
CA ASP A 88 7.45 11.25 -11.73
C ASP A 88 6.72 11.29 -10.38
N ILE A 89 7.45 11.04 -9.29
CA ILE A 89 6.93 11.12 -7.92
C ILE A 89 7.49 12.36 -7.23
N THR A 90 6.59 13.26 -6.85
CA THR A 90 6.93 14.57 -6.28
C THR A 90 6.73 14.62 -4.76
N ALA A 91 5.93 13.71 -4.18
CA ALA A 91 5.72 13.66 -2.74
C ALA A 91 5.40 12.26 -2.22
N TYR A 92 5.78 12.04 -0.97
CA TYR A 92 5.38 10.89 -0.16
C TYR A 92 5.29 11.31 1.32
N PHE A 93 4.11 11.18 1.93
CA PHE A 93 3.91 11.58 3.33
C PHE A 93 2.73 10.86 4.00
N PRO A 94 2.76 10.71 5.33
CA PRO A 94 1.69 10.07 6.09
C PRO A 94 0.48 10.99 6.25
N GLU A 95 -0.70 10.37 6.30
CA GLU A 95 -1.90 10.96 6.88
C GLU A 95 -2.20 10.24 8.20
N GLY A 96 -2.38 11.02 9.27
CA GLY A 96 -2.71 10.47 10.59
C GLY A 96 -1.57 9.67 11.24
N ALA A 97 -1.95 8.78 12.15
CA ALA A 97 -1.02 7.93 12.89
C ALA A 97 -0.73 6.62 12.15
N THR A 98 0.48 6.10 12.32
CA THR A 98 0.84 4.74 11.90
C THR A 98 0.60 3.79 13.07
N GLY A 99 -0.05 2.66 12.81
CA GLY A 99 -0.34 1.61 13.77
C GLY A 99 0.45 0.34 13.49
N ALA A 100 0.02 -0.75 14.11
CA ALA A 100 0.49 -2.10 13.79
C ALA A 100 -0.71 -3.05 13.77
N ASP A 101 -0.75 -3.95 12.80
CA ASP A 101 -1.73 -5.02 12.71
C ASP A 101 -1.55 -5.96 13.93
N PRO A 102 -2.59 -6.17 14.76
CA PRO A 102 -2.49 -7.03 15.93
C PRO A 102 -2.23 -8.51 15.59
N GLN A 103 -2.48 -8.96 14.36
CA GLN A 103 -2.28 -10.34 13.94
C GLN A 103 -0.85 -10.57 13.43
N THR A 104 -0.35 -9.68 12.58
CA THR A 104 0.93 -9.86 11.88
C THR A 104 2.06 -9.02 12.46
N GLY A 105 1.73 -7.96 13.22
CA GLY A 105 2.67 -6.94 13.68
C GLY A 105 3.12 -5.97 12.58
N GLN A 106 2.68 -6.15 11.34
CA GLN A 106 3.04 -5.26 10.24
C GLN A 106 2.51 -3.85 10.48
N PRO A 107 3.23 -2.80 10.02
CA PRO A 107 2.75 -1.44 10.20
C PRO A 107 1.47 -1.22 9.40
N THR A 108 0.57 -0.41 9.94
CA THR A 108 -0.67 0.01 9.28
C THR A 108 -0.75 1.52 9.21
N GLY A 109 -1.52 2.06 8.27
CA GLY A 109 -1.78 3.50 8.17
C GLY A 109 -1.86 4.00 6.75
N THR A 110 -1.99 5.32 6.62
CA THR A 110 -2.32 5.97 5.36
C THR A 110 -1.14 6.77 4.80
N ARG A 111 -0.94 6.70 3.49
CA ARG A 111 0.09 7.46 2.77
C ARG A 111 -0.53 8.19 1.59
N TRP A 112 -0.05 9.40 1.38
CA TRP A 112 -0.23 10.14 0.15
C TRP A 112 0.98 9.91 -0.74
N ILE A 113 0.73 9.55 -2.01
CA ILE A 113 1.75 9.48 -3.06
C ILE A 113 1.31 10.45 -4.14
N CYS A 114 2.19 11.38 -4.50
CA CYS A 114 1.86 12.43 -5.47
C CYS A 114 2.92 12.54 -6.54
N GLY A 115 2.53 13.09 -7.68
CA GLY A 115 3.41 13.18 -8.81
C GLY A 115 2.77 13.76 -10.05
N THR A 116 3.42 13.48 -11.17
CA THR A 116 2.88 13.78 -12.51
C THR A 116 2.59 12.48 -13.25
N ALA A 117 1.57 12.48 -14.10
CA ALA A 117 1.16 11.32 -14.88
C ALA A 117 0.74 11.74 -16.30
N ARG A 118 0.88 10.81 -17.24
CA ARG A 118 0.29 10.90 -18.58
C ARG A 118 -1.05 10.18 -18.57
N THR A 119 -2.05 10.81 -19.15
CA THR A 119 -3.35 10.20 -19.42
C THR A 119 -3.68 10.21 -20.91
N ASP A 120 -4.54 9.30 -21.33
CA ASP A 120 -5.10 9.25 -22.68
C ASP A 120 -6.26 10.25 -22.90
N MET A 121 -6.90 10.72 -21.83
CA MET A 121 -8.03 11.66 -21.90
C MET A 121 -7.64 13.12 -21.68
N PHE A 122 -6.73 13.41 -20.73
CA PHE A 122 -6.41 14.77 -20.30
C PHE A 122 -4.98 15.20 -20.67
N GLY A 123 -4.14 14.31 -21.19
CA GLY A 123 -2.71 14.59 -21.40
C GLY A 123 -1.91 14.49 -20.10
N ASP A 124 -0.89 15.34 -19.93
CA ASP A 124 -0.12 15.42 -18.68
C ASP A 124 -0.94 16.10 -17.58
N VAL A 125 -0.94 15.49 -16.40
CA VAL A 125 -1.66 15.93 -15.20
C VAL A 125 -0.78 15.79 -13.95
N ASP A 126 -1.11 16.53 -12.90
CA ASP A 126 -0.68 16.22 -11.55
C ASP A 126 -1.63 15.18 -10.94
N PHE A 127 -1.10 14.22 -10.19
CA PHE A 127 -1.91 13.23 -9.47
C PHE A 127 -1.60 13.24 -7.98
N ALA A 128 -2.61 12.84 -7.21
CA ALA A 128 -2.48 12.47 -5.81
C ALA A 128 -3.29 11.20 -5.57
N VAL A 129 -2.66 10.20 -4.97
CA VAL A 129 -3.35 9.01 -4.48
C VAL A 129 -3.25 8.93 -2.97
N ARG A 130 -4.38 8.66 -2.33
CA ARG A 130 -4.47 8.33 -0.92
C ARG A 130 -4.63 6.82 -0.80
N VAL A 131 -3.73 6.19 -0.07
CA VAL A 131 -3.71 4.74 0.07
C VAL A 131 -3.58 4.37 1.53
N SER A 132 -4.45 3.49 2.02
CA SER A 132 -4.50 3.11 3.43
C SER A 132 -4.36 1.60 3.57
N ASP A 133 -3.42 1.17 4.42
CA ASP A 133 -3.29 -0.19 4.92
C ASP A 133 -4.00 -0.29 6.28
N ALA A 134 -5.04 -1.11 6.35
CA ALA A 134 -5.81 -1.35 7.58
C ALA A 134 -5.43 -2.67 8.27
N GLY A 135 -4.39 -3.36 7.80
CA GLY A 135 -3.94 -4.67 8.27
C GLY A 135 -4.66 -5.82 7.58
N GLU A 136 -4.21 -7.05 7.88
CA GLU A 136 -4.73 -8.23 7.20
C GLU A 136 -6.17 -8.56 7.61
N PRO A 137 -7.04 -8.95 6.66
CA PRO A 137 -6.74 -9.50 5.33
C PRO A 137 -6.78 -8.49 4.15
N GLY A 138 -6.58 -7.18 4.41
CA GLY A 138 -6.54 -6.15 3.36
C GLY A 138 -7.90 -5.71 2.80
N THR A 139 -9.01 -6.26 3.30
CA THR A 139 -10.35 -5.91 2.80
C THR A 139 -10.80 -4.51 3.21
N ALA A 140 -10.25 -3.99 4.30
CA ALA A 140 -10.50 -2.63 4.79
C ALA A 140 -9.46 -1.62 4.29
N ASP A 141 -8.57 -2.05 3.40
CA ASP A 141 -7.63 -1.13 2.75
C ASP A 141 -8.36 -0.19 1.82
N GLU A 142 -7.81 1.01 1.65
CA GLU A 142 -8.46 2.08 0.89
C GLU A 142 -7.54 2.56 -0.23
N PHE A 143 -8.15 2.94 -1.36
CA PHE A 143 -7.48 3.61 -2.47
C PHE A 143 -8.38 4.68 -3.06
N ASP A 144 -7.86 5.90 -3.17
CA ASP A 144 -8.50 6.99 -3.90
C ASP A 144 -7.48 7.77 -4.73
N ILE A 145 -7.93 8.34 -5.85
CA ILE A 145 -7.10 9.10 -6.78
C ILE A 145 -7.78 10.42 -7.18
N GLN A 146 -6.98 11.48 -7.28
CA GLN A 146 -7.35 12.75 -7.86
C GLN A 146 -6.34 13.16 -8.93
N LEU A 147 -6.84 13.68 -10.06
CA LEU A 147 -6.05 14.25 -11.14
C LEU A 147 -6.40 15.74 -11.29
N THR A 148 -5.37 16.57 -11.44
CA THR A 148 -5.54 17.98 -11.74
C THR A 148 -4.75 18.40 -12.96
N GLN A 149 -5.29 19.34 -13.73
CA GLN A 149 -4.60 20.00 -14.83
C GLN A 149 -4.63 21.51 -14.58
N ASN A 150 -3.45 22.12 -14.50
CA ASN A 150 -3.30 23.55 -14.18
C ASN A 150 -4.06 23.95 -12.89
N GLY A 151 -4.00 23.10 -11.86
CA GLY A 151 -4.67 23.31 -10.57
C GLY A 151 -6.19 23.14 -10.59
N THR A 152 -6.78 22.69 -11.70
CA THR A 152 -8.21 22.35 -11.78
C THR A 152 -8.39 20.85 -11.72
N ILE A 153 -9.30 20.35 -10.87
CA ILE A 153 -9.65 18.93 -10.81
C ILE A 153 -10.30 18.52 -12.14
N VAL A 154 -9.73 17.52 -12.80
CA VAL A 154 -10.25 16.94 -14.05
C VAL A 154 -10.82 15.53 -13.84
N TYR A 155 -10.40 14.85 -12.78
CA TYR A 155 -10.91 13.55 -12.37
C TYR A 155 -10.68 13.35 -10.87
N SER A 156 -11.61 12.71 -10.17
CA SER A 156 -11.45 12.36 -8.76
C SER A 156 -12.36 11.20 -8.40
N THR A 157 -11.85 10.28 -7.57
CA THR A 157 -12.66 9.26 -6.90
C THR A 157 -13.04 9.68 -5.48
N PHE A 158 -12.44 10.75 -4.94
CA PHE A 158 -12.79 11.23 -3.61
C PHE A 158 -14.25 11.69 -3.55
N ASP A 159 -14.98 11.24 -2.52
CA ASP A 159 -16.31 11.75 -2.23
C ASP A 159 -16.24 13.04 -1.41
N PHE A 160 -16.39 14.18 -2.10
CA PHE A 160 -16.43 15.51 -1.48
C PHE A 160 -17.73 15.82 -0.71
N SER A 161 -18.73 14.94 -0.76
CA SER A 161 -19.96 15.08 0.01
C SER A 161 -19.86 14.52 1.44
N GLY A 162 -18.69 13.97 1.80
CA GLY A 162 -18.42 13.41 3.12
C GLY A 162 -18.69 11.91 3.22
N GLY A 163 -18.72 11.20 2.09
CA GLY A 163 -18.75 9.74 2.09
C GLY A 163 -17.42 9.10 2.50
N THR A 164 -17.39 7.78 2.43
CA THR A 164 -16.24 6.97 2.79
C THR A 164 -15.28 6.81 1.61
N HIS A 165 -14.00 6.62 1.91
CA HIS A 165 -13.01 6.22 0.92
C HIS A 165 -13.34 4.85 0.33
N HIS A 166 -12.83 4.56 -0.87
CA HIS A 166 -13.12 3.30 -1.54
C HIS A 166 -12.31 2.15 -0.93
N ASN A 167 -13.02 1.17 -0.37
CA ASN A 167 -12.42 -0.03 0.19
C ASN A 167 -12.09 -1.08 -0.88
N LEU A 168 -11.01 -1.84 -0.67
CA LEU A 168 -10.58 -2.95 -1.54
C LEU A 168 -11.29 -4.28 -1.25
N GLY A 169 -12.33 -4.31 -0.44
CA GLY A 169 -13.06 -5.55 -0.14
C GLY A 169 -14.23 -5.41 0.84
N GLY A 170 -14.26 -4.33 1.63
CA GLY A 170 -15.33 -4.03 2.59
C GLY A 170 -16.42 -3.12 2.03
N GLY A 171 -17.65 -3.60 1.88
CA GLY A 171 -18.84 -2.76 1.64
C GLY A 171 -19.17 -2.51 0.18
N ASP A 172 -18.20 -2.09 -0.64
CA ASP A 172 -18.44 -1.67 -2.04
C ASP A 172 -17.97 -2.69 -3.09
N GLY A 173 -17.46 -3.85 -2.66
CA GLY A 173 -17.14 -4.97 -3.55
C GLY A 173 -15.79 -4.89 -4.27
N GLY A 174 -14.93 -3.94 -3.92
CA GLY A 174 -13.54 -3.85 -4.41
C GLY A 174 -12.73 -5.13 -4.17
N GLY A 175 -11.50 -5.16 -4.69
CA GLY A 175 -10.58 -6.29 -4.49
C GLY A 175 -9.13 -5.83 -4.53
N GLY A 176 -8.28 -6.33 -3.65
CA GLY A 176 -6.86 -5.98 -3.66
C GLY A 176 -6.21 -6.12 -2.29
N ASN A 177 -5.00 -5.58 -2.18
CA ASN A 177 -4.27 -5.48 -0.93
C ASN A 177 -3.29 -4.32 -0.99
N ILE A 178 -3.16 -3.60 0.11
CA ILE A 178 -2.16 -2.57 0.37
C ILE A 178 -1.27 -3.08 1.50
N GLN A 179 0.03 -2.84 1.37
CA GLN A 179 1.01 -3.19 2.37
C GLN A 179 1.90 -2.00 2.64
N LEU A 180 1.82 -1.50 3.86
CA LEU A 180 2.79 -0.59 4.42
C LEU A 180 3.97 -1.41 4.95
N HIS A 181 5.18 -0.93 4.68
CA HIS A 181 6.40 -1.64 5.08
C HIS A 181 7.19 -0.81 6.07
N GLU A 182 7.93 -1.50 6.94
CA GLU A 182 8.82 -0.79 7.86
C GLU A 182 9.95 -0.04 7.13
N PRO A 183 10.45 1.06 7.72
CA PRO A 183 11.66 1.70 7.26
C PRO A 183 12.84 0.74 7.21
N ASN A 184 13.64 0.80 6.15
CA ASN A 184 14.89 0.07 6.02
C ASN A 184 16.06 1.02 5.63
N ASN A 185 17.27 0.48 5.48
CA ASN A 185 18.45 1.29 5.17
C ASN A 185 18.31 2.10 3.86
N SER A 186 17.47 1.64 2.93
CA SER A 186 17.18 2.31 1.65
C SER A 186 16.08 3.36 1.76
N THR A 187 15.34 3.44 2.86
CA THR A 187 14.24 4.43 3.07
C THR A 187 14.57 5.47 4.15
N THR A 188 15.87 5.68 4.43
CA THR A 188 16.37 6.62 5.45
C THR A 188 16.25 8.11 5.04
N GLY A 189 15.26 8.46 4.24
CA GLY A 189 14.88 9.86 3.94
C GLY A 189 13.79 10.36 4.88
N ASP A 190 13.25 11.53 4.52
CA ASP A 190 12.19 12.22 5.23
C ASP A 190 10.96 12.39 4.32
N PHE A 191 9.78 12.31 4.93
CA PHE A 191 8.51 12.59 4.26
C PHE A 191 8.44 14.04 3.77
N GLY A 192 7.63 14.28 2.75
CA GLY A 192 7.40 15.62 2.21
C GLY A 192 7.23 15.63 0.70
N GLY A 193 7.65 16.74 0.10
CA GLY A 193 7.48 17.00 -1.33
C GLY A 193 6.36 17.98 -1.64
N SER A 194 5.97 18.04 -2.92
CA SER A 194 4.85 18.86 -3.38
C SER A 194 3.74 17.97 -3.92
N CYS A 195 2.51 18.23 -3.48
CA CYS A 195 1.33 17.50 -3.91
C CYS A 195 0.25 18.47 -4.41
N PRO A 196 0.39 19.01 -5.64
CA PRO A 196 -0.57 20.00 -6.17
C PRO A 196 -1.98 19.45 -6.35
N ALA A 197 -2.10 18.14 -6.57
CA ALA A 197 -3.37 17.45 -6.73
C ALA A 197 -3.95 16.92 -5.42
N ALA A 198 -3.33 17.13 -4.25
CA ALA A 198 -3.97 16.83 -2.97
C ALA A 198 -5.02 17.90 -2.62
N ILE A 199 -5.95 17.51 -1.76
CA ILE A 199 -7.08 18.32 -1.27
C ILE A 199 -6.77 18.95 0.09
#